data_AF-A0A413UT25-F1
#
_entry.id   AF-A0A413UT25-F1
#
_cell.length_a   1.000
_cell.length_b   1.000
_cell.length_c   1.000
_cell.angle_alpha   90.00
_cell.angle_beta   90.00
_cell.angle_gamma   90.00
#
_symmetry.space_group_name_H-M   'P 1'
#
loop_
_entity.id
_entity.type
_entity.pdbx_description
1 polymer ?
#
loop_
_entity_poly.entity_id
_entity_poly.type
_entity_poly.pdbx_seq_one_letter_code
_entity_poly.pdbx_strand_id
1 'polypeptide(L)'
;MNQNQVTASLAIVAVSNGTTVNGYVRVDNGPLIQAWTKGSDKYTPDFEALAEDKRPIVIVVLRDVSSGRILIPSRLVFKYNGTELAFGEDGLCNTEQFAGTFKRVTGYNVSVDSQSYPMTGLRVMKNLVPISGYDNDRITISGEVEIGGHTVAFNELATDVVIQESSGKQYELFITSDKGTQIINPSEVLTLKALLYSGGDLINDLGNITLQWKKQLPSGEANLGTQGT
;
A
#
# COMPACT_ATOMS: atom_id res chain seq x y z
N MET A 1 13.31 18.94 -25.06
CA MET A 1 13.42 18.80 -23.60
C MET A 1 12.52 17.68 -23.19
N ASN A 2 13.08 16.53 -22.83
CA ASN A 2 12.29 15.44 -22.27
C ASN A 2 11.87 15.87 -20.87
N GLN A 3 10.62 16.33 -20.72
CA GLN A 3 10.04 16.48 -19.40
C GLN A 3 9.86 15.06 -18.86
N ASN A 4 10.70 14.67 -17.90
CA ASN A 4 10.51 13.43 -17.16
C ASN A 4 9.24 13.61 -16.33
N GLN A 5 8.11 13.14 -16.88
CA GLN A 5 6.83 13.14 -16.19
C GLN A 5 6.67 11.81 -15.47
N VAL A 6 6.31 11.88 -14.19
CA VAL A 6 5.87 10.72 -13.41
C VAL A 6 4.40 10.92 -13.10
N THR A 7 3.60 9.88 -13.32
CA THR A 7 2.15 9.93 -13.16
C THR A 7 1.71 8.84 -12.20
N ALA A 8 0.79 9.18 -11.32
CA ALA A 8 0.05 8.26 -10.49
C ALA A 8 -1.45 8.45 -10.75
N SER A 9 -2.22 7.37 -10.64
CA SER A 9 -3.67 7.43 -10.77
C SER A 9 -4.33 6.67 -9.63
N LEU A 10 -5.53 7.10 -9.28
CA LEU A 10 -6.40 6.46 -8.31
C LEU A 10 -7.81 6.40 -8.90
N ALA A 11 -8.47 5.25 -8.77
CA ALA A 11 -9.87 5.12 -9.11
C ALA A 11 -10.73 5.21 -7.84
N ILE A 12 -11.79 6.03 -7.91
CA ILE A 12 -12.88 6.02 -6.92
C ILE A 12 -13.98 5.15 -7.51
N VAL A 13 -14.31 4.04 -6.85
CA VAL A 13 -15.27 3.06 -7.35
C VAL A 13 -16.55 3.15 -6.52
N ALA A 14 -17.70 3.22 -7.19
CA ALA A 14 -19.00 3.10 -6.55
C ALA A 14 -19.23 1.63 -6.15
N VAL A 15 -19.50 1.38 -4.88
CA VAL A 15 -19.82 0.04 -4.39
C VAL A 15 -21.28 -0.28 -4.72
N SER A 16 -21.54 -1.44 -5.33
CA SER A 16 -22.89 -1.88 -5.71
C SER A 16 -23.70 -2.39 -4.52
N ASN A 17 -25.03 -2.25 -4.62
CA ASN A 17 -25.97 -2.85 -3.67
C ASN A 17 -25.78 -4.39 -3.63
N GLY A 18 -25.51 -4.94 -2.44
CA GLY A 18 -25.30 -6.38 -2.20
C GLY A 18 -23.93 -6.74 -1.62
N THR A 19 -22.97 -5.81 -1.61
CA THR A 19 -21.66 -6.00 -0.96
C THR A 19 -21.75 -5.73 0.54
N THR A 20 -21.35 -6.68 1.39
CA THR A 20 -21.41 -6.52 2.86
C THR A 20 -20.13 -5.91 3.44
N VAL A 21 -18.99 -6.16 2.79
CA VAL A 21 -17.65 -5.67 3.19
C VAL A 21 -17.00 -4.98 2.01
N ASN A 22 -16.50 -3.76 2.22
CA ASN A 22 -15.58 -3.11 1.30
C ASN A 22 -14.21 -2.98 1.95
N GLY A 23 -13.14 -3.03 1.15
CA GLY A 23 -11.80 -3.01 1.70
C GLY A 23 -10.73 -2.61 0.70
N TYR A 24 -9.61 -2.11 1.22
CA TYR A 24 -8.43 -1.80 0.43
C TYR A 24 -7.16 -2.19 1.19
N VAL A 25 -6.09 -2.41 0.43
CA VAL A 25 -4.74 -2.58 0.98
C VAL A 25 -4.08 -1.22 1.12
N ARG A 26 -3.49 -0.98 2.29
CA ARG A 26 -2.71 0.20 2.61
C ARG A 26 -1.29 -0.24 2.95
N VAL A 27 -0.31 0.54 2.52
CA VAL A 27 1.09 0.37 2.94
C VAL A 27 1.47 1.58 3.78
N ASP A 28 1.86 1.33 5.03
CA ASP A 28 2.43 2.34 5.92
C ASP A 28 3.96 2.23 5.93
N ASN A 29 4.62 3.28 6.43
CA ASN A 29 6.07 3.38 6.58
C ASN A 29 6.87 3.36 5.26
N GLY A 30 6.23 3.75 4.16
CA GLY A 30 6.86 3.89 2.86
C GLY A 30 6.33 2.89 1.83
N PRO A 31 6.52 3.18 0.53
CA PRO A 31 6.01 2.34 -0.54
C PRO A 31 6.72 0.98 -0.63
N LEU A 32 6.04 -0.03 -1.17
CA LEU A 32 6.63 -1.32 -1.54
C LEU A 32 7.34 -1.20 -2.90
N ILE A 33 8.42 -0.43 -2.92
CA ILE A 33 9.24 -0.27 -4.10
C ILE A 33 10.70 -0.44 -3.73
N GLN A 34 11.47 -1.11 -4.58
CA GLN A 34 12.92 -1.14 -4.48
C GLN A 34 13.56 -1.08 -5.86
N ALA A 35 14.45 -0.10 -6.00
CA ALA A 35 15.35 -0.01 -7.11
C ALA A 35 16.62 -0.82 -6.84
N TRP A 36 17.23 -1.40 -7.88
CA TRP A 36 18.48 -2.15 -7.79
C TRP A 36 19.46 -1.75 -8.88
N THR A 37 20.76 -1.77 -8.59
CA THR A 37 21.79 -1.48 -9.59
C THR A 37 22.45 -2.77 -10.06
N LYS A 38 22.45 -3.00 -11.37
CA LYS A 38 23.00 -4.21 -11.98
C LYS A 38 24.47 -4.43 -11.66
N GLY A 39 24.79 -5.65 -11.25
CA GLY A 39 26.14 -6.04 -10.81
C GLY A 39 26.50 -5.54 -9.41
N SER A 40 25.52 -5.14 -8.60
CA SER A 40 25.72 -4.76 -7.20
C SER A 40 24.61 -5.27 -6.29
N ASP A 41 24.90 -5.41 -5.01
CA ASP A 41 23.92 -5.76 -3.96
C ASP A 41 23.32 -4.50 -3.29
N LYS A 42 23.16 -3.42 -4.08
CA LYS A 42 22.62 -2.16 -3.59
C LYS A 42 21.15 -2.03 -3.95
N TYR A 43 20.33 -1.83 -2.92
CA TYR A 43 18.90 -1.64 -3.03
C TYR A 43 18.50 -0.27 -2.48
N THR A 44 17.46 0.30 -3.05
CA THR A 44 17.06 1.68 -2.74
C THR A 44 15.54 1.80 -2.79
N PRO A 45 14.88 2.02 -1.64
CA PRO A 45 15.45 2.05 -0.29
C PRO A 45 15.97 0.67 0.13
N ASP A 46 16.95 0.64 1.02
CA ASP A 46 17.39 -0.60 1.67
C ASP A 46 16.51 -0.84 2.90
N PHE A 47 15.53 -1.75 2.77
CA PHE A 47 14.59 -2.05 3.86
C PHE A 47 15.27 -2.70 5.07
N GLU A 48 16.39 -3.40 4.88
CA GLU A 48 17.13 -4.03 5.98
C GLU A 48 17.88 -3.00 6.80
N ALA A 49 18.37 -1.94 6.16
CA ALA A 49 19.03 -0.83 6.83
C ALA A 49 18.06 0.05 7.65
N LEU A 50 16.75 0.01 7.37
CA LEU A 50 15.74 0.72 8.16
C LEU A 50 15.52 0.06 9.52
N ALA A 51 15.28 0.89 10.54
CA ALA A 51 14.74 0.43 11.83
C ALA A 51 13.43 -0.34 11.61
N GLU A 52 13.19 -1.42 12.36
CA GLU A 52 12.05 -2.32 12.13
C GLU A 52 10.70 -1.57 12.11
N ASP A 53 10.50 -0.59 13.00
CA ASP A 53 9.29 0.22 13.09
C ASP A 53 9.12 1.20 11.92
N LYS A 54 10.16 1.39 11.09
CA LYS A 54 10.18 2.21 9.88
C LYS A 54 10.16 1.39 8.60
N ARG A 55 10.15 0.06 8.68
CA ARG A 55 10.02 -0.80 7.50
C ARG A 55 8.57 -0.80 7.00
N PRO A 56 8.36 -0.93 5.67
CA PRO A 56 7.03 -1.00 5.10
C PRO A 56 6.17 -2.08 5.75
N ILE A 57 4.92 -1.74 6.03
CA ILE A 57 3.94 -2.66 6.58
C ILE A 57 2.64 -2.60 5.79
N VAL A 58 2.23 -3.76 5.29
CA VAL A 58 1.04 -3.95 4.47
C VAL A 58 -0.13 -4.32 5.38
N ILE A 59 -1.21 -3.55 5.31
CA ILE A 59 -2.38 -3.72 6.15
C ILE A 59 -3.64 -3.67 5.28
N VAL A 60 -4.65 -4.43 5.67
CA VAL A 60 -5.99 -4.33 5.09
C VAL A 60 -6.87 -3.43 5.95
N VAL A 61 -7.55 -2.49 5.32
CA VAL A 61 -8.58 -1.67 5.96
C VAL A 61 -9.92 -2.08 5.39
N LEU A 62 -10.79 -2.64 6.25
CA LEU A 62 -12.12 -3.12 5.89
C LEU A 62 -13.19 -2.25 6.53
N ARG A 63 -14.31 -2.08 5.84
CA ARG A 63 -15.51 -1.42 6.33
C ARG A 63 -16.76 -2.24 6.09
N ASP A 64 -17.66 -2.17 7.05
CA ASP A 64 -19.04 -2.58 6.87
C ASP A 64 -19.73 -1.55 5.97
N VAL A 65 -20.24 -2.01 4.83
CA VAL A 65 -20.89 -1.13 3.84
C VAL A 65 -22.16 -0.48 4.40
N SER A 66 -22.85 -1.16 5.32
CA SER A 66 -24.13 -0.67 5.87
C SER A 66 -23.94 0.43 6.92
N SER A 67 -22.86 0.37 7.70
CA SER A 67 -22.64 1.26 8.85
C SER A 67 -21.43 2.18 8.69
N GLY A 68 -20.56 1.92 7.71
CA GLY A 68 -19.27 2.61 7.55
C GLY A 68 -18.21 2.25 8.60
N ARG A 69 -18.56 1.39 9.56
CA ARG A 69 -17.69 0.99 10.68
C ARG A 69 -16.47 0.24 10.18
N ILE A 70 -15.30 0.58 10.73
CA ILE A 70 -14.06 -0.17 10.50
C ILE A 70 -14.19 -1.57 11.08
N LEU A 71 -13.85 -2.58 10.27
CA LEU A 71 -13.85 -3.98 10.65
C LEU A 71 -12.42 -4.44 10.89
N ILE A 72 -12.19 -5.08 12.03
CA ILE A 72 -10.91 -5.72 12.37
C ILE A 72 -11.02 -7.19 11.95
N PRO A 73 -10.19 -7.66 11.00
CA PRO A 73 -10.20 -9.06 10.59
C PRO A 73 -9.91 -10.00 11.77
N SER A 74 -10.70 -11.06 11.91
CA SER A 74 -10.48 -12.12 12.90
C SER A 74 -9.39 -13.09 12.44
N ARG A 75 -9.21 -13.22 11.13
CA ARG A 75 -8.19 -14.06 10.49
C ARG A 75 -7.63 -13.38 9.25
N LEU A 76 -6.32 -13.49 9.06
CA LEU A 76 -5.63 -13.05 7.85
C LEU A 76 -4.75 -14.17 7.28
N VAL A 77 -4.76 -14.27 5.97
CA VAL A 77 -3.86 -15.10 5.16
C VAL A 77 -3.11 -14.17 4.22
N PHE A 78 -1.79 -14.16 4.36
CA PHE A 78 -0.90 -13.37 3.50
C PHE A 78 -0.28 -14.27 2.45
N LYS A 79 -0.19 -13.78 1.21
CA LYS A 79 0.50 -14.44 0.11
C LYS A 79 1.50 -13.49 -0.54
N TYR A 80 2.64 -14.04 -0.96
CA TYR A 80 3.61 -13.37 -1.82
C TYR A 80 3.73 -14.13 -3.13
N ASN A 81 3.46 -13.48 -4.26
CA ASN A 81 3.36 -14.10 -5.60
C ASN A 81 2.52 -15.39 -5.59
N GLY A 82 1.36 -15.33 -4.94
CA GLY A 82 0.42 -16.45 -4.83
C GLY A 82 0.81 -17.54 -3.83
N THR A 83 2.02 -17.53 -3.27
CA THR A 83 2.45 -18.48 -2.25
C THR A 83 2.06 -18.01 -0.85
N GLU A 84 1.37 -18.85 -0.09
CA GLU A 84 0.96 -18.56 1.28
C GLU A 84 2.14 -18.47 2.26
N LEU A 85 2.10 -17.44 3.10
CA LEU A 85 3.09 -17.18 4.14
C LEU A 85 2.65 -17.80 5.46
N ALA A 86 3.48 -18.67 6.01
CA ALA A 86 3.35 -19.22 7.35
C ALA A 86 4.26 -18.45 8.32
N PHE A 87 3.86 -18.34 9.58
CA PHE A 87 4.54 -17.54 10.59
C PHE A 87 4.78 -18.34 11.87
N GLY A 88 5.96 -18.16 12.47
CA GLY A 88 6.29 -18.67 13.80
C GLY A 88 5.61 -17.88 14.92
N GLU A 89 5.89 -18.28 16.16
CA GLU A 89 5.37 -17.63 17.37
C GLU A 89 5.85 -16.17 17.53
N ASP A 90 7.06 -15.88 17.05
CA ASP A 90 7.65 -14.52 17.01
C ASP A 90 7.07 -13.65 15.87
N GLY A 91 6.15 -14.22 15.08
CA GLY A 91 5.56 -13.60 13.91
C GLY A 91 6.47 -13.60 12.68
N LEU A 92 7.71 -14.10 12.73
CA LEU A 92 8.57 -14.18 11.55
C LEU A 92 8.08 -15.25 10.59
N CYS A 93 8.17 -14.95 9.30
CA CYS A 93 7.81 -15.89 8.23
C CYS A 93 8.76 -17.10 8.27
N ASN A 94 8.19 -18.31 8.23
CA ASN A 94 8.92 -19.57 8.20
C ASN A 94 8.66 -20.40 6.92
N THR A 95 7.93 -19.84 5.95
CA THR A 95 7.87 -20.41 4.59
C THR A 95 9.27 -20.43 3.98
N GLU A 96 9.73 -21.60 3.51
CA GLU A 96 11.12 -21.89 3.11
C GLU A 96 11.79 -20.78 2.29
N GLN A 97 11.18 -20.40 1.17
CA GLN A 97 11.72 -19.38 0.24
C GLN A 97 11.63 -17.93 0.77
N PHE A 98 10.90 -17.69 1.87
CA PHE A 98 10.65 -16.36 2.43
C PHE A 98 11.04 -16.25 3.91
N ALA A 99 11.88 -17.17 4.39
CA ALA A 99 12.22 -17.29 5.80
C ALA A 99 12.85 -15.98 6.33
N GLY A 100 12.18 -15.38 7.31
CA GLY A 100 12.55 -14.11 7.91
C GLY A 100 12.41 -12.89 6.99
N THR A 101 11.88 -13.02 5.78
CA THR A 101 11.64 -11.90 4.85
C THR A 101 10.44 -11.06 5.27
N PHE A 102 9.44 -11.69 5.88
CA PHE A 102 8.24 -11.02 6.37
C PHE A 102 8.01 -11.28 7.86
N LYS A 103 7.27 -10.38 8.50
CA LYS A 103 6.80 -10.54 9.88
C LYS A 103 5.32 -10.19 9.98
N ARG A 104 4.52 -11.08 10.55
CA ARG A 104 3.15 -10.79 10.98
C ARG A 104 3.21 -9.98 12.27
N VAL A 105 2.77 -8.74 12.20
CA VAL A 105 2.73 -7.80 13.32
C VAL A 105 1.28 -7.66 13.78
N THR A 106 1.01 -7.97 15.05
CA THR A 106 -0.31 -7.80 15.66
C THR A 106 -0.37 -6.49 16.46
N GLY A 107 -1.55 -5.87 16.54
CA GLY A 107 -1.76 -4.65 17.33
C GLY A 107 -1.07 -3.40 16.76
N TYR A 108 -0.77 -3.38 15.45
CA TYR A 108 -0.25 -2.19 14.79
C TYR A 108 -1.37 -1.13 14.69
N ASN A 109 -1.12 0.05 15.26
CA ASN A 109 -2.12 1.11 15.34
C ASN A 109 -2.28 1.83 14.00
N VAL A 110 -3.39 1.58 13.32
CA VAL A 110 -3.76 2.24 12.06
C VAL A 110 -4.71 3.38 12.36
N SER A 111 -4.35 4.59 11.93
CA SER A 111 -5.26 5.73 11.98
C SER A 111 -6.18 5.74 10.76
N VAL A 112 -7.49 5.67 11.00
CA VAL A 112 -8.56 5.79 10.00
C VAL A 112 -9.65 6.70 10.55
N ASP A 113 -10.09 7.70 9.78
CA ASP A 113 -11.09 8.70 10.20
C ASP A 113 -10.77 9.36 11.55
N SER A 114 -9.50 9.69 11.79
CA SER A 114 -9.00 10.26 13.05
C SER A 114 -9.16 9.36 14.28
N GLN A 115 -9.50 8.08 14.09
CA GLN A 115 -9.53 7.06 15.15
C GLN A 115 -8.41 6.05 14.91
N SER A 116 -7.90 5.45 16.01
CA SER A 116 -6.83 4.47 15.95
C SER A 116 -7.38 3.06 16.18
N TYR A 117 -7.01 2.13 15.32
CA TYR A 117 -7.45 0.74 15.36
C TYR A 117 -6.25 -0.20 15.44
N PRO A 118 -6.23 -1.16 16.39
CA PRO A 118 -5.19 -2.17 16.44
C PRO A 118 -5.44 -3.23 15.35
N MET A 119 -4.60 -3.21 14.32
CA MET A 119 -4.70 -4.10 13.15
C MET A 119 -3.56 -5.13 13.14
N THR A 120 -3.78 -6.22 12.42
CA THR A 120 -2.69 -7.13 12.04
C THR A 120 -2.18 -6.75 10.66
N GLY A 121 -0.86 -6.67 10.49
CA GLY A 121 -0.21 -6.34 9.22
C GLY A 121 0.97 -7.24 8.90
N LEU A 122 1.41 -7.19 7.64
CA LEU A 122 2.59 -7.88 7.13
C LEU A 122 3.72 -6.88 6.95
N ARG A 123 4.71 -6.93 7.85
CA ARG A 123 5.90 -6.09 7.75
C ARG A 123 6.95 -6.75 6.87
N VAL A 124 7.57 -5.96 6.00
CA VAL A 124 8.75 -6.36 5.23
C VAL A 124 9.97 -6.28 6.15
N MET A 125 10.73 -7.37 6.25
CA MET A 125 11.89 -7.50 7.13
C MET A 125 13.21 -7.58 6.38
N LYS A 126 13.16 -7.96 5.11
CA LYS A 126 14.34 -8.05 4.23
C LYS A 126 14.09 -7.33 2.92
N ASN A 127 15.17 -7.04 2.19
CA ASN A 127 15.07 -6.57 0.82
C ASN A 127 14.38 -7.64 -0.04
N LEU A 128 13.47 -7.18 -0.90
CA LEU A 128 12.61 -8.02 -1.74
C LEU A 128 13.22 -8.32 -3.10
N VAL A 129 14.12 -7.47 -3.61
CA VAL A 129 14.82 -7.67 -4.90
C VAL A 129 15.44 -9.08 -5.03
N PRO A 130 16.15 -9.64 -4.03
CA PRO A 130 16.76 -10.97 -4.17
C PRO A 130 15.73 -12.10 -4.32
N ILE A 131 14.58 -11.99 -3.67
CA ILE A 131 13.53 -13.02 -3.71
C ILE A 131 12.54 -12.82 -4.87
N SER A 132 12.51 -11.63 -5.48
CA SER A 132 11.63 -11.33 -6.61
C SER A 132 12.15 -11.84 -7.94
N GLY A 133 13.40 -12.29 -8.00
CA GLY A 133 14.05 -12.60 -9.27
C GLY A 133 14.18 -11.38 -10.19
N TYR A 134 14.23 -10.17 -9.60
CA TYR A 134 14.33 -8.88 -10.28
C TYR A 134 13.09 -8.49 -11.10
N ASP A 135 11.93 -9.10 -10.83
CA ASP A 135 10.63 -8.74 -11.43
C ASP A 135 9.70 -8.08 -10.39
N ASN A 136 8.65 -7.43 -10.89
CA ASN A 136 7.56 -6.91 -10.07
C ASN A 136 6.79 -8.06 -9.44
N ASP A 137 6.51 -7.90 -8.15
CA ASP A 137 5.83 -8.91 -7.35
C ASP A 137 4.49 -8.39 -6.84
N ARG A 138 3.75 -9.28 -6.16
CA ARG A 138 2.44 -8.96 -5.61
C ARG A 138 2.26 -9.55 -4.22
N ILE A 139 1.75 -8.73 -3.31
CA ILE A 139 1.27 -9.16 -2.01
C ILE A 139 -0.26 -9.23 -2.06
N THR A 140 -0.80 -10.37 -1.65
CA THR A 140 -2.24 -10.63 -1.62
C THR A 140 -2.67 -11.00 -0.20
N ILE A 141 -3.82 -10.49 0.22
CA ILE A 141 -4.40 -10.65 1.55
C ILE A 141 -5.84 -11.16 1.40
N SER A 142 -6.12 -12.27 2.05
CA SER A 142 -7.47 -12.81 2.24
C SER A 142 -7.72 -12.99 3.73
N GLY A 143 -8.97 -13.20 4.12
CA GLY A 143 -9.27 -13.41 5.52
C GLY A 143 -10.76 -13.44 5.84
N GLU A 144 -11.04 -13.32 7.13
CA GLU A 144 -12.37 -13.37 7.70
C GLU A 144 -12.58 -12.19 8.65
N VAL A 145 -13.82 -11.73 8.74
CA VAL A 145 -14.26 -10.60 9.57
C VAL A 145 -15.65 -10.91 10.14
N GLU A 146 -15.94 -10.40 11.34
CA GLU A 146 -17.24 -10.57 11.98
C GLU A 146 -18.18 -9.37 11.75
N ILE A 147 -19.38 -9.64 11.24
CA ILE A 147 -20.43 -8.65 11.03
C ILE A 147 -21.74 -9.19 11.57
N GLY A 148 -22.32 -8.52 12.57
CA GLY A 148 -23.60 -8.93 13.15
C GLY A 148 -23.61 -10.35 13.73
N GLY A 149 -22.45 -10.89 14.14
CA GLY A 149 -22.31 -12.27 14.63
C GLY A 149 -22.15 -13.33 13.52
N HIS A 150 -21.95 -12.90 12.27
CA HIS A 150 -21.64 -13.78 11.16
C HIS A 150 -20.22 -13.53 10.66
N THR A 151 -19.50 -14.63 10.42
CA THR A 151 -18.21 -14.61 9.74
C THR A 151 -18.39 -14.38 8.24
N VAL A 152 -17.73 -13.34 7.73
CA VAL A 152 -17.70 -12.99 6.30
C VAL A 152 -16.27 -13.09 5.81
N ALA A 153 -16.06 -13.85 4.73
CA ALA A 153 -14.76 -13.93 4.09
C ALA A 153 -14.54 -12.77 3.09
N PHE A 154 -13.32 -12.27 3.01
CA PHE A 154 -12.86 -11.41 1.93
C PHE A 154 -11.65 -12.08 1.25
N ASN A 155 -11.56 -11.90 -0.06
CA ASN A 155 -10.58 -12.64 -0.86
C ASN A 155 -9.74 -11.68 -1.72
N GLU A 156 -8.44 -11.92 -1.69
CA GLU A 156 -7.46 -11.45 -2.66
C GLU A 156 -7.37 -9.93 -2.85
N LEU A 157 -7.55 -9.17 -1.77
CA LEU A 157 -7.14 -7.77 -1.75
C LEU A 157 -5.62 -7.71 -1.91
N ALA A 158 -5.11 -6.84 -2.79
CA ALA A 158 -3.70 -6.87 -3.15
C ALA A 158 -3.06 -5.49 -3.29
N THR A 159 -1.74 -5.50 -3.22
CA THR A 159 -0.86 -4.39 -3.58
C THR A 159 0.34 -4.93 -4.35
N ASP A 160 0.82 -4.15 -5.29
CA ASP A 160 2.02 -4.48 -6.05
C ASP A 160 3.28 -4.13 -5.26
N VAL A 161 4.35 -4.89 -5.53
CA VAL A 161 5.71 -4.65 -5.08
C VAL A 161 6.51 -4.31 -6.33
N VAL A 162 6.94 -3.06 -6.44
CA VAL A 162 7.63 -2.57 -7.64
C VAL A 162 9.12 -2.80 -7.50
N ILE A 163 9.70 -3.57 -8.43
CA ILE A 163 11.14 -3.85 -8.49
C ILE A 163 11.67 -3.34 -9.83
N GLN A 164 12.67 -2.47 -9.79
CA GLN A 164 13.15 -1.80 -11.00
C GLN A 164 14.67 -1.68 -11.03
N GLU A 165 15.28 -1.91 -12.20
CA GLU A 165 16.70 -1.65 -12.42
C GLU A 165 16.92 -0.12 -12.45
N SER A 166 17.86 0.38 -11.66
CA SER A 166 18.25 1.79 -11.64
C SER A 166 19.49 2.04 -12.50
N SER A 167 19.33 3.00 -13.42
CA SER A 167 20.41 3.64 -14.17
C SER A 167 20.65 5.11 -13.76
N GLY A 168 19.99 5.60 -12.71
CA GLY A 168 20.06 7.00 -12.28
C GLY A 168 19.02 7.39 -11.21
N LYS A 169 18.78 8.70 -11.02
CA LYS A 169 17.71 9.17 -10.13
C LYS A 169 16.34 8.77 -10.69
N GLN A 170 15.65 7.90 -9.98
CA GLN A 170 14.28 7.52 -10.26
C GLN A 170 13.34 8.37 -9.40
N TYR A 171 12.17 8.68 -9.94
CA TYR A 171 11.13 9.44 -9.26
C TYR A 171 9.86 8.62 -9.28
N GLU A 172 9.20 8.50 -8.14
CA GLU A 172 7.96 7.74 -8.02
C GLU A 172 6.90 8.56 -7.31
N LEU A 173 5.73 8.65 -7.94
CA LEU A 173 4.61 9.41 -7.41
C LEU A 173 3.56 8.44 -6.86
N PHE A 174 3.09 8.70 -5.65
CA PHE A 174 1.98 7.98 -5.03
C PHE A 174 0.86 8.94 -4.69
N ILE A 175 -0.38 8.48 -4.82
CA ILE A 175 -1.55 9.19 -4.31
C ILE A 175 -2.04 8.42 -3.09
N THR A 176 -2.04 9.10 -1.95
CA THR A 176 -2.64 8.63 -0.71
C THR A 176 -3.94 9.38 -0.44
N SER A 177 -4.76 8.84 0.45
CA SER A 177 -6.05 9.43 0.79
C SER A 177 -6.32 9.31 2.29
N ASP A 178 -6.94 10.34 2.87
CA ASP A 178 -7.33 10.38 4.27
C ASP A 178 -8.45 9.39 4.63
N LYS A 179 -9.28 9.00 3.66
CA LYS A 179 -10.38 8.03 3.83
C LYS A 179 -10.28 6.81 2.91
N GLY A 180 -9.10 6.55 2.34
CA GLY A 180 -8.93 5.51 1.33
C GLY A 180 -9.58 5.88 -0.01
N THR A 181 -10.25 4.95 -0.70
CA THR A 181 -10.87 5.22 -2.02
C THR A 181 -12.39 5.39 -1.97
N GLN A 182 -12.97 5.70 -0.81
CA GLN A 182 -14.43 5.67 -0.61
C GLN A 182 -14.99 6.98 -0.03
N ILE A 183 -16.18 7.34 -0.53
CA ILE A 183 -17.08 8.36 0.01
C ILE A 183 -18.42 7.67 0.22
N ILE A 184 -18.95 7.69 1.45
CA ILE A 184 -20.17 6.97 1.82
C ILE A 184 -21.37 7.93 1.85
N ASN A 185 -21.17 9.11 2.44
CA ASN A 185 -22.22 10.11 2.59
C ASN A 185 -22.05 11.27 1.60
N PRO A 186 -23.14 11.85 1.07
CA PRO A 186 -23.04 12.98 0.13
C PRO A 186 -22.30 14.21 0.66
N SER A 187 -22.19 14.37 1.98
CA SER A 187 -21.50 15.47 2.65
C SER A 187 -20.02 15.21 2.93
N GLU A 188 -19.53 13.99 2.67
CA GLU A 188 -18.14 13.65 2.94
C GLU A 188 -17.19 14.22 1.88
N VAL A 189 -16.08 14.78 2.36
CA VAL A 189 -14.95 15.21 1.53
C VAL A 189 -13.83 14.17 1.63
N LEU A 190 -13.19 13.86 0.50
CA LEU A 190 -12.00 13.02 0.40
C LEU A 190 -10.79 13.91 0.11
N THR A 191 -9.73 13.79 0.89
CA THR A 191 -8.48 14.53 0.67
C THR A 191 -7.44 13.59 0.07
N LEU A 192 -7.05 13.85 -1.17
CA LEU A 192 -5.95 13.14 -1.83
C LEU A 192 -4.63 13.89 -1.61
N LYS A 193 -3.57 13.16 -1.28
CA LYS A 193 -2.22 13.69 -1.09
C LYS A 193 -1.24 12.98 -2.01
N ALA A 194 -0.54 13.76 -2.82
CA ALA A 194 0.57 13.30 -3.65
C ALA A 194 1.85 13.19 -2.80
N LEU A 195 2.53 12.06 -2.89
CA LEU A 195 3.82 11.80 -2.25
C LEU A 195 4.83 11.44 -3.34
N LEU A 196 5.83 12.27 -3.53
CA LEU A 196 6.90 12.04 -4.49
C LEU A 196 8.11 11.46 -3.77
N TYR A 197 8.63 10.36 -4.27
CA TYR A 197 9.84 9.72 -3.78
C TYR A 197 10.94 9.82 -4.84
N SER A 198 12.19 9.80 -4.39
CA SER A 198 13.31 9.52 -5.28
C SER A 198 14.26 8.54 -4.61
N GLY A 199 14.40 7.36 -5.22
CA GLY A 199 15.19 6.30 -4.61
C GLY A 199 14.68 5.93 -3.22
N GLY A 200 13.36 5.84 -3.04
CA GLY A 200 12.77 5.46 -1.75
C GLY A 200 12.73 6.54 -0.67
N ASP A 201 13.41 7.67 -0.85
CA ASP A 201 13.33 8.81 0.06
C ASP A 201 12.19 9.75 -0.34
N LEU A 202 11.38 10.15 0.65
CA LEU A 202 10.29 11.11 0.44
C LEU A 202 10.87 12.50 0.13
N ILE A 203 10.46 13.07 -1.00
CA ILE A 203 10.80 14.44 -1.40
C ILE A 203 9.84 15.40 -0.69
N ASN A 204 10.33 16.02 0.38
CA ASN A 204 9.57 17.02 1.14
C ASN A 204 9.67 18.44 0.56
N ASP A 205 10.76 18.76 -0.13
CA ASP A 205 10.93 20.02 -0.86
C ASP A 205 10.85 19.73 -2.36
N LEU A 206 9.75 20.17 -2.98
CA LEU A 206 9.50 19.94 -4.40
C LEU A 206 10.36 20.84 -5.29
N GLY A 207 10.95 21.92 -4.77
CA GLY A 207 11.77 22.85 -5.54
C GLY A 207 11.12 23.26 -6.87
N ASN A 208 11.71 22.78 -7.96
CA ASN A 208 11.31 23.01 -9.35
C ASN A 208 10.36 21.93 -9.94
N ILE A 209 9.79 21.07 -9.09
CA ILE A 209 8.80 20.06 -9.47
C ILE A 209 7.39 20.61 -9.23
N THR A 210 6.56 20.56 -10.26
CA THR A 210 5.15 20.97 -10.20
C THR A 210 4.25 19.75 -10.15
N LEU A 211 3.39 19.64 -9.13
CA LEU A 211 2.35 18.60 -9.09
C LEU A 211 1.09 19.09 -9.78
N GLN A 212 0.65 18.35 -10.82
CA GLN A 212 -0.57 18.63 -11.57
C GLN A 212 -1.63 17.58 -11.25
N TRP A 213 -2.80 18.03 -10.80
CA TRP A 213 -3.96 17.18 -10.56
C TRP A 213 -4.93 17.24 -11.73
N LYS A 214 -5.35 16.07 -12.19
CA LYS A 214 -6.33 15.92 -13.27
C LYS A 214 -7.37 14.89 -12.87
N LYS A 215 -8.62 15.11 -13.29
CA LYS A 215 -9.65 14.08 -13.28
C LYS A 215 -9.83 13.53 -14.69
N GLN A 216 -9.91 12.21 -14.80
CA GLN A 216 -10.30 11.56 -16.04
C GLN A 216 -11.83 11.61 -16.17
N LEU A 217 -12.34 12.21 -17.26
CA LEU A 217 -13.75 12.18 -17.63
C LEU A 217 -13.93 11.37 -18.93
N PRO A 218 -15.16 10.92 -19.26
CA PRO A 218 -15.43 10.30 -20.55
C PRO A 218 -15.05 11.20 -21.74
N SER A 219 -15.12 12.52 -21.55
CA SER A 219 -14.74 13.54 -22.54
C SER A 219 -13.24 13.88 -22.57
N GLY A 220 -12.41 13.21 -21.76
CA GLY A 220 -10.97 13.47 -21.64
C GLY A 220 -10.56 13.97 -20.26
N GLU A 221 -9.30 14.41 -20.14
CA GLU A 221 -8.75 14.94 -18.90
C GLU A 221 -9.25 16.36 -18.62
N ALA A 222 -9.70 16.62 -17.39
CA ALA A 222 -9.96 17.96 -16.90
C ALA A 222 -8.99 18.32 -15.77
N ASN A 223 -8.34 19.48 -15.89
CA ASN A 223 -7.42 19.98 -14.86
C ASN A 223 -8.20 20.30 -13.58
N LEU A 224 -7.73 19.76 -12.45
CA LEU A 224 -8.22 20.10 -11.11
C LEU A 224 -7.39 21.22 -10.48
N GLY A 225 -6.18 21.44 -10.99
CA GLY A 225 -5.29 22.50 -10.55
C GLY A 225 -3.84 22.00 -10.45
N THR A 226 -2.97 22.93 -10.07
CA THR A 226 -1.59 22.64 -9.69
C THR A 226 -1.45 22.95 -8.22
N GLN A 227 -0.84 22.03 -7.45
CA GLN A 227 -0.41 22.36 -6.10
C GLN A 227 1.09 22.64 -6.16
N GLY A 228 1.48 23.89 -5.93
CA GLY A 228 2.83 24.28 -5.57
C GLY A 228 2.82 24.65 -4.10
N THR A 229 3.67 23.98 -3.31
CA THR A 229 3.94 24.17 -1.86
C THR A 229 2.85 24.83 -1.02
#